data_AF-A0A4V0HTP7-F1
#
_entry.id   AF-A0A4V0HTP7-F1
#
_cell.length_a   1.000
_cell.length_b   1.000
_cell.length_c   1.000
_cell.angle_alpha   90.00
_cell.angle_beta   90.00
_cell.angle_gamma   90.00
#
_symmetry.space_group_name_H-M   'P 1'
#
loop_
_entity.id
_entity.type
_entity.pdbx_description
1 polymer ?
#
loop_
_entity_poly.entity_id
_entity_poly.type
_entity_poly.pdbx_seq_one_letter_code
_entity_poly.pdbx_strand_id
1 'polypeptide(L)'
;MEERCSRCLHAVRLGDRGRRPPWCPHCGTDFVPAPPGTPGPEAAAAADPVPVPVGEFHAPPVRRGPGLLQVAVGVAFGLAVLGVVKDVLTRDPDKPFREQHLNQLRTLRDAPPASVAFRRNAGGLTVTDPGEVRTFLELVLAAEPVRPHDTEPIDEVAVTFPGIADTYLIGRDSQNGDEFWLRVRTPGADDARRVAQFTSPALTQWLQRTRVAALP
;
A
#
# COMPACT_ATOMS: atom_id res chain seq x y z
N MET A 1 -29.32 -11.76 -2.82
CA MET A 1 -28.45 -12.50 -3.77
C MET A 1 -27.06 -12.55 -3.14
N GLU A 2 -26.40 -13.71 -3.17
CA GLU A 2 -25.06 -13.88 -2.60
C GLU A 2 -24.07 -14.15 -3.73
N GLU A 3 -22.97 -13.41 -3.75
CA GLU A 3 -21.86 -13.62 -4.67
C GLU A 3 -20.58 -13.86 -3.85
N ARG A 4 -19.65 -14.67 -4.36
CA ARG A 4 -18.37 -14.91 -3.68
C ARG A 4 -17.32 -13.92 -4.16
N CYS A 5 -16.46 -13.46 -3.27
CA CYS A 5 -15.29 -12.69 -3.67
C CYS A 5 -14.26 -13.60 -4.34
N SER A 6 -13.76 -13.25 -5.52
CA SER A 6 -12.74 -14.04 -6.26
C SER A 6 -11.39 -14.12 -5.54
N ARG A 7 -11.13 -13.22 -4.58
CA ARG A 7 -9.88 -13.18 -3.82
C ARG A 7 -9.89 -14.07 -2.58
N CYS A 8 -10.93 -13.97 -1.75
CA CYS A 8 -11.00 -14.69 -0.47
C CYS A 8 -12.06 -15.80 -0.42
N LEU A 9 -12.84 -15.97 -1.49
CA LEU A 9 -13.91 -16.96 -1.65
C LEU A 9 -15.05 -16.90 -0.62
N HIS A 10 -15.04 -15.92 0.27
CA HIS A 10 -16.14 -15.68 1.20
C HIS A 10 -17.37 -15.14 0.47
N ALA A 11 -18.55 -15.56 0.93
CA ALA A 11 -19.81 -15.09 0.42
C ALA A 11 -20.05 -13.65 0.89
N VAL A 12 -20.48 -12.80 -0.04
CA VAL A 12 -20.82 -11.40 0.21
C VAL A 12 -22.29 -11.21 -0.16
N ARG A 13 -23.08 -10.74 0.79
CA ARG A 13 -24.48 -10.40 0.54
C ARG A 13 -24.57 -9.11 -0.25
N LEU A 14 -25.20 -9.18 -1.42
CA LEU A 14 -25.56 -8.00 -2.18
C LEU A 14 -26.79 -7.35 -1.53
N GLY A 15 -26.79 -6.02 -1.40
CA GLY A 15 -27.94 -5.29 -0.87
C GLY A 15 -29.19 -5.42 -1.75
N ASP A 16 -30.32 -4.88 -1.30
CA ASP A 16 -31.67 -5.12 -1.87
C ASP A 16 -31.84 -4.80 -3.36
N ARG A 17 -30.91 -4.06 -3.97
CA ARG A 17 -30.90 -3.73 -5.41
C ARG A 17 -29.89 -4.52 -6.23
N GLY A 18 -29.30 -5.58 -5.67
CA GLY A 18 -28.22 -6.33 -6.33
C GLY A 18 -26.94 -5.51 -6.56
N ARG A 19 -26.80 -4.36 -5.88
CA ARG A 19 -25.60 -3.53 -5.98
C ARG A 19 -24.43 -4.24 -5.32
N ARG A 20 -23.36 -4.42 -6.10
CA ARG A 20 -22.09 -4.94 -5.62
C ARG A 20 -21.44 -3.91 -4.70
N PRO A 21 -20.95 -4.32 -3.52
CA PRO A 21 -20.16 -3.43 -2.71
C PRO A 21 -18.86 -3.10 -3.47
N PRO A 22 -18.31 -1.89 -3.31
CA PRO A 22 -17.02 -1.54 -3.89
C PRO A 22 -15.85 -2.38 -3.35
N TRP A 23 -15.95 -2.90 -2.13
CA TRP A 23 -14.92 -3.75 -1.50
C TRP A 23 -15.52 -4.99 -0.83
N CYS A 24 -14.71 -6.04 -0.71
CA CYS A 24 -15.08 -7.23 0.04
C CYS A 24 -14.95 -6.95 1.55
N PRO A 25 -16.00 -7.18 2.36
CA PRO A 25 -15.96 -6.95 3.80
C PRO A 25 -15.02 -7.91 4.54
N HIS A 26 -14.63 -9.04 3.92
CA HIS A 26 -13.75 -10.03 4.54
C HIS A 26 -12.26 -9.77 4.32
N CYS A 27 -11.86 -9.33 3.12
CA CYS A 27 -10.44 -9.16 2.80
C CYS A 27 -10.03 -7.70 2.51
N GLY A 28 -10.96 -6.75 2.51
CA GLY A 28 -10.67 -5.32 2.33
C GLY A 28 -10.22 -4.90 0.92
N THR A 29 -10.15 -5.85 -0.04
CA THR A 29 -9.81 -5.56 -1.44
C THR A 29 -11.05 -5.23 -2.24
N ASP A 30 -10.87 -4.65 -3.44
CA ASP A 30 -11.99 -4.42 -4.37
C ASP A 30 -12.75 -5.72 -4.64
N PHE A 31 -14.08 -5.62 -4.64
CA PHE A 31 -14.95 -6.77 -4.81
C PHE A 31 -15.04 -7.15 -6.28
N VAL A 32 -14.44 -8.28 -6.62
CA VAL A 32 -14.61 -8.94 -7.91
C VAL A 32 -15.36 -10.26 -7.67
N PRO A 33 -16.51 -10.49 -8.30
CA PRO A 33 -17.26 -11.73 -8.12
C PRO A 33 -16.48 -12.92 -8.70
N ALA A 34 -16.47 -14.04 -7.98
CA ALA A 34 -15.93 -15.30 -8.46
C ALA A 34 -16.83 -15.87 -9.57
N PRO A 35 -16.28 -16.66 -10.50
CA PRO A 35 -17.08 -17.37 -11.50
C PRO A 35 -18.19 -18.21 -10.86
N PRO A 36 -19.37 -18.32 -11.49
CA PRO A 36 -20.44 -19.19 -10.99
C PRO A 36 -19.93 -20.64 -10.85
N GLY A 37 -20.28 -21.30 -9.75
CA GLY A 37 -19.81 -22.66 -9.44
C GLY A 37 -18.46 -22.74 -8.71
N THR A 38 -17.85 -21.61 -8.35
CA THR A 38 -16.61 -21.64 -7.55
C THR A 38 -16.91 -22.18 -6.13
N PRO A 39 -16.29 -23.30 -5.70
CA PRO A 39 -16.54 -23.87 -4.39
C PRO A 39 -16.06 -22.93 -3.28
N GLY A 40 -16.87 -22.81 -2.22
CA GLY A 40 -16.50 -22.02 -1.04
C GLY A 40 -15.39 -22.70 -0.23
N PRO A 41 -14.70 -21.94 0.64
CA PRO A 41 -13.66 -22.50 1.51
C PRO A 41 -14.22 -23.59 2.46
N GLU A 42 -15.51 -23.53 2.78
CA GLU A 42 -16.20 -24.53 3.60
C GLU A 42 -16.43 -25.86 2.85
N ALA A 43 -16.55 -25.83 1.52
CA ALA A 43 -16.73 -27.05 0.72
C ALA A 43 -15.43 -27.86 0.61
N ALA A 44 -14.27 -27.23 0.79
CA ALA A 44 -12.98 -27.91 0.82
C ALA A 44 -12.77 -28.72 2.12
N ALA A 45 -13.52 -28.42 3.19
CA ALA A 45 -13.41 -29.11 4.47
C ALA A 45 -14.37 -30.31 4.62
N ALA A 46 -15.29 -30.51 3.67
CA ALA A 46 -16.33 -31.55 3.74
C ALA A 46 -16.08 -32.74 2.79
N ALA A 47 -14.93 -32.80 2.12
CA ALA A 47 -14.54 -34.00 1.39
C ALA A 47 -14.05 -35.05 2.38
N ASP A 48 -14.90 -36.02 2.72
CA ASP A 48 -14.50 -37.23 3.41
C ASP A 48 -13.29 -37.85 2.69
N PRO A 49 -12.23 -38.25 3.42
CA PRO A 49 -11.10 -38.93 2.80
C PRO A 49 -11.64 -40.20 2.12
N VAL A 50 -11.47 -40.27 0.80
CA VAL A 50 -11.82 -41.45 0.01
C VAL A 50 -11.13 -42.67 0.65
N PRO A 51 -11.88 -43.71 1.07
CA PRO A 51 -11.27 -44.90 1.63
C PRO A 51 -10.42 -45.56 0.53
N VAL A 52 -9.12 -45.58 0.77
CA VAL A 52 -8.16 -46.30 -0.08
C VAL A 52 -8.48 -47.80 0.07
N PRO A 53 -8.76 -48.54 -1.00
CA PRO A 53 -9.02 -49.96 -0.91
C PRO A 53 -7.78 -50.69 -0.38
N VAL A 54 -7.95 -51.41 0.73
CA VAL A 54 -6.95 -52.33 1.28
C VAL A 54 -6.92 -53.56 0.37
N GLY A 55 -6.13 -53.49 -0.69
CA GLY A 55 -5.74 -54.67 -1.45
C GLY A 55 -4.65 -55.44 -0.69
N GLU A 56 -4.83 -56.74 -0.51
CA GLU A 56 -3.80 -57.65 -0.02
C GLU A 56 -2.56 -57.56 -0.93
N PHE A 57 -1.52 -56.90 -0.40
CA PHE A 57 -0.21 -56.87 -1.02
C PHE A 57 0.54 -58.17 -0.70
N HIS A 58 0.56 -59.08 -1.67
CA HIS A 58 1.66 -60.05 -1.75
C HIS A 58 2.97 -59.27 -1.98
N ALA A 59 3.87 -59.32 -1.01
CA ALA A 59 5.14 -58.61 -1.04
C ALA A 59 6.05 -59.12 -2.17
N PRO A 60 6.44 -58.27 -3.13
CA PRO A 60 7.54 -58.59 -4.05
C PRO A 60 8.90 -58.39 -3.34
N PRO A 61 9.96 -59.08 -3.80
CA PRO A 61 11.28 -59.01 -3.19
C PRO A 61 11.86 -57.59 -3.26
N VAL A 62 12.36 -57.15 -2.11
CA VAL A 62 13.00 -55.86 -1.85
C VAL A 62 14.19 -55.65 -2.80
N ARG A 63 13.98 -54.85 -3.84
CA ARG A 63 15.08 -54.13 -4.51
C ARG A 63 15.24 -52.77 -3.87
N ARG A 64 16.38 -52.55 -3.21
CA ARG A 64 16.80 -51.25 -2.66
C ARG A 64 17.00 -50.26 -3.83
N GLY A 65 15.95 -49.50 -4.15
CA GLY A 65 15.99 -48.32 -5.02
C GLY A 65 16.21 -47.04 -4.21
N PRO A 66 16.79 -45.98 -4.78
CA PRO A 66 17.18 -44.78 -4.05
C PRO A 66 15.96 -44.03 -3.48
N GLY A 67 15.93 -43.91 -2.16
CA GLY A 67 15.48 -42.76 -1.37
C GLY A 67 14.15 -42.10 -1.72
N LEU A 68 13.06 -42.57 -1.10
CA LEU A 68 11.81 -41.82 -0.89
C LEU A 68 12.00 -40.42 -0.25
N LEU A 69 13.19 -40.13 0.29
CA LEU A 69 13.57 -38.81 0.80
C LEU A 69 13.73 -37.74 -0.31
N GLN A 70 13.97 -38.12 -1.57
CA GLN A 70 14.21 -37.14 -2.65
C GLN A 70 12.93 -36.50 -3.21
N VAL A 71 11.78 -37.18 -3.16
CA VAL A 71 10.53 -36.67 -3.73
C VAL A 71 9.86 -35.64 -2.81
N ALA A 72 9.96 -35.81 -1.49
CA ALA A 72 9.39 -34.87 -0.51
C ALA A 72 10.12 -33.50 -0.48
N VAL A 73 11.45 -33.49 -0.71
CA VAL A 73 12.24 -32.26 -0.76
C VAL A 73 11.92 -31.42 -2.01
N GLY A 74 11.63 -32.05 -3.15
CA GLY A 74 11.28 -31.36 -4.40
C GLY A 74 9.93 -30.62 -4.35
N VAL A 75 8.92 -31.20 -3.69
CA VAL A 75 7.58 -30.58 -3.55
C VAL A 75 7.60 -29.41 -2.55
N ALA A 76 8.35 -29.54 -1.45
CA ALA A 76 8.54 -28.45 -0.48
C ALA A 76 9.31 -27.26 -1.09
N PHE A 77 10.31 -27.51 -1.93
CA PHE A 77 11.02 -26.46 -2.67
C PHE A 77 10.10 -25.76 -3.69
N GLY A 78 9.27 -26.50 -4.42
CA GLY A 78 8.33 -25.93 -5.39
C GLY A 78 7.33 -24.96 -4.76
N LEU A 79 6.76 -25.30 -3.58
CA LEU A 79 5.84 -24.43 -2.84
C LEU A 79 6.53 -23.22 -2.20
N ALA A 80 7.75 -23.38 -1.68
CA ALA A 80 8.54 -22.27 -1.16
C ALA A 80 8.92 -21.27 -2.27
N VAL A 81 9.31 -21.75 -3.45
CA VAL A 81 9.62 -20.91 -4.62
C VAL A 81 8.37 -20.22 -5.15
N LEU A 82 7.21 -20.89 -5.24
CA LEU A 82 5.94 -20.27 -5.61
C LEU A 82 5.49 -19.20 -4.60
N GLY A 83 5.70 -19.43 -3.30
CA GLY A 83 5.44 -18.44 -2.25
C GLY A 83 6.31 -17.18 -2.39
N VAL A 84 7.62 -17.35 -2.62
CA VAL A 84 8.56 -16.24 -2.84
C VAL A 84 8.24 -15.51 -4.16
N VAL A 85 7.93 -16.22 -5.24
CA VAL A 85 7.59 -15.59 -6.54
C VAL A 85 6.28 -14.80 -6.45
N LYS A 86 5.27 -15.28 -5.72
CA LYS A 86 4.01 -14.55 -5.53
C LYS A 86 4.19 -13.32 -4.63
N ASP A 87 5.02 -13.43 -3.59
CA ASP A 87 5.37 -12.29 -2.71
C ASP A 87 6.21 -11.23 -3.46
N VAL A 88 7.08 -11.65 -4.40
CA VAL A 88 7.85 -10.75 -5.27
C VAL A 88 6.99 -10.10 -6.36
N LEU A 89 6.05 -10.83 -6.98
CA LEU A 89 5.21 -10.31 -8.06
C LEU A 89 4.02 -9.46 -7.59
N THR A 90 3.65 -9.54 -6.31
CA THR A 90 2.57 -8.71 -5.73
C THR A 90 3.07 -7.60 -4.81
N ARG A 91 4.39 -7.53 -4.56
CA ARG A 91 4.99 -6.44 -3.79
C ARG A 91 4.96 -5.17 -4.60
N ASP A 92 4.19 -4.20 -4.11
CA ASP A 92 4.34 -2.79 -4.48
C ASP A 92 5.83 -2.42 -4.32
N PRO A 93 6.58 -2.24 -5.43
CA PRO A 93 8.02 -2.03 -5.39
C PRO A 93 8.39 -0.70 -4.73
N ASP A 94 7.45 0.25 -4.67
CA ASP A 94 7.62 1.54 -4.04
C ASP A 94 7.31 1.51 -2.53
N LYS A 95 6.69 0.44 -2.02
CA LYS A 95 6.39 0.30 -0.59
C LYS A 95 7.59 0.54 0.33
N PRO A 96 8.77 -0.10 0.15
CA PRO A 96 9.90 0.13 1.07
C PRO A 96 10.37 1.58 1.05
N PHE A 97 10.43 2.19 -0.14
CA PHE A 97 10.79 3.60 -0.31
C PHE A 97 9.78 4.53 0.38
N ARG A 98 8.49 4.32 0.14
CA ARG A 98 7.40 5.07 0.77
C ARG A 98 7.45 4.95 2.29
N GLU A 99 7.58 3.74 2.82
CA GLU A 99 7.62 3.50 4.27
C GLU A 99 8.83 4.15 4.93
N GLN A 100 10.00 4.13 4.27
CA GLN A 100 11.19 4.83 4.74
C GLN A 100 10.91 6.34 4.90
N HIS A 101 10.36 7.00 3.88
CA HIS A 101 10.10 8.45 3.95
C HIS A 101 8.98 8.81 4.93
N LEU A 102 7.91 8.01 5.01
CA LEU A 102 6.87 8.22 6.02
C LEU A 102 7.42 8.05 7.44
N ASN A 103 8.32 7.10 7.68
CA ASN A 103 9.00 6.96 8.97
C ASN A 103 9.92 8.14 9.28
N GLN A 104 10.65 8.65 8.29
CA GLN A 104 11.49 9.85 8.46
C GLN A 104 10.65 11.07 8.85
N LEU A 105 9.50 11.28 8.20
CA LEU A 105 8.57 12.35 8.57
C LEU A 105 7.98 12.16 9.98
N ARG A 106 7.71 10.92 10.41
CA ARG A 106 7.28 10.63 11.80
C ARG A 106 8.37 11.00 12.80
N THR A 107 9.63 10.66 12.53
CA THR A 107 10.77 11.05 13.37
C THR A 107 10.86 12.58 13.49
N LEU A 108 10.68 13.31 12.39
CA LEU A 108 10.65 14.78 12.42
C LEU A 108 9.44 15.32 13.19
N ARG A 109 8.27 14.68 13.13
CA ARG A 109 7.11 15.12 13.91
C ARG A 109 7.39 15.03 15.42
N ASP A 110 8.02 13.92 15.83
CA ASP A 110 8.31 13.64 17.23
C ASP A 110 9.43 14.55 17.76
N ALA A 111 10.41 14.88 16.92
CA ALA A 111 11.49 15.84 17.20
C ALA A 111 11.59 16.91 16.09
N PRO A 112 10.69 17.92 16.08
CA PRO A 112 10.59 18.88 15.00
C PRO A 112 11.83 19.77 14.92
N PRO A 113 12.38 20.02 13.71
CA PRO A 113 13.49 20.93 13.55
C PRO A 113 13.07 22.35 13.91
N ALA A 114 14.05 23.17 14.29
CA ALA A 114 13.83 24.57 14.65
C ALA A 114 13.30 25.42 13.48
N SER A 115 13.47 24.95 12.23
CA SER A 115 12.92 25.61 11.06
C SER A 115 12.68 24.65 9.92
N VAL A 116 11.77 25.02 9.03
CA VAL A 116 11.50 24.35 7.75
C VAL A 116 11.36 25.40 6.67
N ALA A 117 12.06 25.21 5.54
CA ALA A 117 11.96 26.11 4.40
C ALA A 117 11.00 25.55 3.35
N PHE A 118 10.10 26.42 2.90
CA PHE A 118 9.13 26.21 1.85
C PHE A 118 9.52 27.09 0.65
N ARG A 119 9.59 26.53 -0.55
CA ARG A 119 9.94 27.27 -1.77
C ARG A 119 8.99 26.90 -2.90
N ARG A 120 8.58 27.89 -3.67
CA ARG A 120 7.84 27.74 -4.93
C ARG A 120 8.43 28.76 -5.90
N ASN A 121 8.67 28.36 -7.14
CA ASN A 121 9.30 29.19 -8.18
C ASN A 121 10.49 30.03 -7.63
N ALA A 122 10.38 31.36 -7.65
CA ALA A 122 11.38 32.29 -7.11
C ALA A 122 11.14 32.68 -5.64
N GLY A 123 9.98 32.32 -5.09
CA GLY A 123 9.57 32.61 -3.72
C GLY A 123 10.10 31.60 -2.69
N GLY A 124 10.27 32.08 -1.45
CA GLY A 124 10.58 31.22 -0.32
C GLY A 124 10.07 31.79 0.99
N LEU A 125 9.66 30.89 1.89
CA LEU A 125 9.28 31.20 3.25
C LEU A 125 9.97 30.18 4.17
N THR A 126 10.55 30.66 5.27
CA THR A 126 11.04 29.78 6.33
C THR A 126 10.10 29.90 7.53
N VAL A 127 9.50 28.78 7.93
CA VAL A 127 8.72 28.68 9.16
C VAL A 127 9.67 28.29 10.28
N THR A 128 9.82 29.17 11.28
CA THR A 128 10.75 29.00 12.41
C THR A 128 10.04 28.68 13.73
N ASP A 129 8.71 28.64 13.75
CA ASP A 129 7.94 28.21 14.91
C ASP A 129 7.86 26.67 14.95
N PRO A 130 8.45 26.00 15.96
CA PRO A 130 8.38 24.55 16.09
C PRO A 130 6.95 24.02 16.21
N GLY A 131 6.02 24.81 16.76
CA GLY A 131 4.61 24.45 16.84
C GLY A 131 3.94 24.35 15.47
N GLU A 132 4.21 25.32 14.59
CA GLU A 132 3.72 25.31 13.21
C GLU A 132 4.39 24.21 12.38
N VAL A 133 5.69 23.96 12.58
CA VAL A 133 6.40 22.83 11.93
C VAL A 133 5.79 21.49 12.33
N ARG A 134 5.54 21.29 13.64
CA ARG A 134 4.89 20.06 14.12
C ARG A 134 3.48 19.93 13.55
N THR A 135 2.69 21.01 13.59
CA THR A 135 1.32 21.02 13.06
C THR A 135 1.32 20.61 11.58
N PHE A 136 2.21 21.18 10.77
CA PHE A 136 2.36 20.80 9.37
C PHE A 136 2.64 19.30 9.19
N LEU A 137 3.60 18.74 9.94
CA LEU A 137 3.94 17.31 9.88
C LEU A 137 2.79 16.41 10.33
N GLU A 138 2.05 16.81 11.37
CA GLU A 138 0.85 16.10 11.84
C GLU A 138 -0.24 16.09 10.77
N LEU A 139 -0.50 17.23 10.11
CA LEU A 139 -1.51 17.35 9.07
C LEU A 139 -1.20 16.51 7.83
N VAL A 140 0.09 16.34 7.49
CA VAL A 140 0.53 15.45 6.40
C VAL A 140 0.42 13.98 6.81
N LEU A 141 0.84 13.63 8.03
CA LEU A 141 0.89 12.23 8.49
C LEU A 141 -0.46 11.66 8.93
N ALA A 142 -1.39 12.49 9.37
CA ALA A 142 -2.74 12.11 9.80
C ALA A 142 -3.77 12.22 8.66
N ALA A 143 -3.38 12.68 7.48
CA ALA A 143 -4.26 12.84 6.35
C ALA A 143 -4.86 11.50 5.88
N GLU A 144 -6.08 11.57 5.34
CA GLU A 144 -6.78 10.39 4.84
C GLU A 144 -6.16 9.95 3.50
N PRO A 145 -5.64 8.71 3.38
CA PRO A 145 -5.04 8.25 2.14
C PRO A 145 -6.09 8.14 1.04
N VAL A 146 -5.76 8.64 -0.15
CA VAL A 146 -6.63 8.55 -1.33
C VAL A 146 -6.17 7.38 -2.20
N ARG A 147 -7.12 6.74 -2.87
CA ARG A 147 -6.81 5.72 -3.88
C ARG A 147 -6.00 6.37 -5.00
N PRO A 148 -4.85 5.80 -5.40
CA PRO A 148 -4.08 6.33 -6.51
C PRO A 148 -4.93 6.51 -7.76
N HIS A 149 -4.82 7.66 -8.41
CA HIS A 149 -5.50 7.97 -9.68
C HIS A 149 -4.60 8.80 -10.59
N ASP A 150 -5.01 8.96 -11.86
CA ASP A 150 -4.18 9.45 -12.97
C ASP A 150 -4.27 10.97 -13.17
N THR A 151 -4.30 11.73 -12.08
CA THR A 151 -4.12 13.18 -12.11
C THR A 151 -2.65 13.56 -11.90
N GLU A 152 -2.36 14.86 -11.92
CA GLU A 152 -1.02 15.39 -11.74
C GLU A 152 -1.03 16.46 -10.64
N PRO A 153 0.05 16.56 -9.84
CA PRO A 153 0.21 17.65 -8.90
C PRO A 153 0.40 18.98 -9.61
N ILE A 154 -0.26 20.02 -9.09
CA ILE A 154 -0.07 21.42 -9.46
C ILE A 154 0.40 22.22 -8.25
N ASP A 155 0.91 23.42 -8.51
CA ASP A 155 1.34 24.36 -7.47
C ASP A 155 2.29 23.73 -6.45
N GLU A 156 3.29 22.98 -6.91
CA GLU A 156 4.17 22.28 -5.97
C GLU A 156 4.98 23.23 -5.10
N VAL A 157 5.06 22.91 -3.81
CA VAL A 157 5.92 23.57 -2.84
C VAL A 157 7.03 22.61 -2.44
N ALA A 158 8.27 23.03 -2.65
CA ALA A 158 9.44 22.33 -2.15
C ALA A 158 9.60 22.60 -0.66
N VAL A 159 9.68 21.54 0.14
CA VAL A 159 9.83 21.53 1.58
C VAL A 159 11.18 20.90 1.92
N THR A 160 12.06 21.69 2.52
CA THR A 160 13.40 21.25 2.92
C THR A 160 13.56 21.33 4.43
N PHE A 161 13.94 20.21 5.04
CA PHE A 161 14.20 20.11 6.47
C PHE A 161 15.72 20.18 6.72
N PRO A 162 16.18 20.97 7.71
CA PRO A 162 17.59 20.98 8.08
C PRO A 162 18.11 19.58 8.43
N GLY A 163 19.30 19.23 7.91
CA GLY A 163 19.94 17.94 8.17
C GLY A 163 19.40 16.77 7.34
N ILE A 164 18.41 17.01 6.47
CA ILE A 164 17.90 16.02 5.51
C ILE A 164 18.31 16.44 4.10
N ALA A 165 18.89 15.51 3.37
CA ALA A 165 19.36 15.76 2.00
C ALA A 165 18.20 15.78 0.97
N ASP A 166 17.13 15.02 1.23
CA ASP A 166 15.97 14.95 0.35
C ASP A 166 15.13 16.23 0.40
N THR A 167 14.57 16.60 -0.75
CA THR A 167 13.56 17.66 -0.86
C THR A 167 12.19 17.02 -1.02
N TYR A 168 11.27 17.34 -0.11
CA TYR A 168 9.87 16.91 -0.23
C TYR A 168 9.13 17.91 -1.12
N LEU A 169 8.22 17.43 -1.96
CA LEU A 169 7.36 18.26 -2.79
C LEU A 169 5.92 18.00 -2.36
N ILE A 170 5.19 19.05 -2.00
CA ILE A 170 3.75 18.99 -1.75
C ILE A 170 3.06 19.73 -2.89
N GLY A 171 2.40 18.97 -3.75
CA GLY A 171 1.54 19.47 -4.80
C GLY A 171 0.08 19.30 -4.45
N ARG A 172 -0.76 20.23 -4.87
CA ARG A 172 -2.21 20.06 -4.81
C ARG A 172 -2.66 19.25 -6.01
N ASP A 173 -3.68 18.42 -5.87
CA ASP A 173 -4.25 17.70 -6.99
C ASP A 173 -4.89 18.68 -8.01
N SER A 174 -4.73 18.40 -9.31
CA SER A 174 -5.28 19.28 -10.35
C SER A 174 -6.81 19.29 -10.44
N GLN A 175 -7.48 18.28 -9.88
CA GLN A 175 -8.94 18.15 -9.92
C GLN A 175 -9.58 18.39 -8.55
N ASN A 176 -8.87 18.17 -7.45
CA ASN A 176 -9.39 18.30 -6.10
C ASN A 176 -8.54 19.23 -5.21
N GLY A 177 -9.15 20.35 -4.78
CA GLY A 177 -8.45 21.40 -4.06
C GLY A 177 -7.92 21.03 -2.66
N ASP A 178 -8.48 20.00 -2.04
CA ASP A 178 -8.09 19.51 -0.71
C ASP A 178 -7.32 18.19 -0.77
N GLU A 179 -7.01 17.70 -1.97
CA GLU A 179 -6.17 16.54 -2.19
C GLU A 179 -4.75 16.96 -2.53
N PHE A 180 -3.78 16.21 -2.00
CA PHE A 180 -2.37 16.53 -2.08
C PHE A 180 -1.56 15.30 -2.47
N TRP A 181 -0.52 15.59 -3.24
CA TRP A 181 0.54 14.67 -3.60
C TRP A 181 1.77 15.02 -2.78
N LEU A 182 2.32 14.03 -2.07
CA LEU A 182 3.63 14.13 -1.44
C LEU A 182 4.63 13.33 -2.27
N ARG A 183 5.63 14.01 -2.81
CA ARG A 183 6.74 13.42 -3.56
C ARG A 183 8.07 13.73 -2.88
N VAL A 184 9.09 12.95 -3.20
CA VAL A 184 10.47 13.18 -2.75
C VAL A 184 11.38 13.27 -3.96
N ARG A 185 12.23 14.30 -3.98
CA ARG A 185 13.38 14.41 -4.87
C ARG A 185 14.65 14.20 -4.06
N THR A 186 15.31 13.07 -4.28
CA THR A 186 16.61 12.73 -3.71
C THR A 186 17.72 13.43 -4.52
N PRO A 187 18.81 13.88 -3.88
CA PRO A 187 19.94 14.47 -4.61
C PRO A 187 20.47 13.55 -5.72
N GLY A 188 20.62 14.10 -6.92
CA GLY A 188 21.10 13.36 -8.09
C GLY A 188 20.05 12.49 -8.80
N ALA A 189 18.81 12.45 -8.31
CA ALA A 189 17.70 11.86 -9.05
C ALA A 189 17.10 12.89 -10.01
N ASP A 190 16.81 12.47 -11.25
CA ASP A 190 16.19 13.31 -12.27
C ASP A 190 14.72 13.62 -11.94
N ASP A 191 14.02 12.65 -11.35
CA ASP A 191 12.59 12.72 -11.07
C ASP A 191 12.24 12.60 -9.59
N ALA A 192 11.14 13.26 -9.21
CA ALA A 192 10.56 13.12 -7.88
C ALA A 192 9.65 11.88 -7.80
N ARG A 193 9.86 11.03 -6.80
CA ARG A 193 9.10 9.80 -6.59
C ARG A 193 7.94 10.05 -5.64
N ARG A 194 6.76 9.49 -5.95
CA ARG A 194 5.57 9.61 -5.11
C ARG A 194 5.75 8.85 -3.80
N VAL A 195 5.48 9.53 -2.68
CA VAL A 195 5.44 8.96 -1.34
C VAL A 195 3.99 8.72 -0.93
N ALA A 196 3.12 9.71 -1.06
CA ALA A 196 1.71 9.58 -0.66
C ALA A 196 0.78 10.44 -1.52
N GLN A 197 -0.49 10.07 -1.52
CA GLN A 197 -1.60 10.84 -2.07
C GLN A 197 -2.71 10.81 -1.02
N PHE A 198 -3.21 11.98 -0.61
CA PHE A 198 -4.09 12.09 0.55
C PHE A 198 -4.99 13.33 0.49
N THR A 199 -6.10 13.31 1.21
CA THR A 199 -6.99 14.45 1.39
C THR A 199 -6.81 15.07 2.78
N SER A 200 -6.68 16.40 2.85
CA SER A 200 -6.53 17.11 4.12
C SER A 200 -7.00 18.58 4.02
N PRO A 201 -8.29 18.87 4.30
CA PRO A 201 -8.80 20.24 4.35
C PRO A 201 -8.07 21.11 5.39
N ALA A 202 -7.60 20.49 6.47
CA ALA A 202 -6.84 21.18 7.50
C ALA A 202 -5.44 21.61 7.00
N LEU A 203 -4.80 20.82 6.13
CA LEU A 203 -3.56 21.24 5.46
C LEU A 203 -3.82 22.44 4.54
N THR A 204 -4.91 22.46 3.78
CA THR A 204 -5.33 23.61 2.96
C THR A 204 -5.41 24.89 3.80
N GLN A 205 -6.11 24.83 4.94
CA GLN A 205 -6.25 25.97 5.85
C GLN A 205 -4.91 26.40 6.45
N TRP A 206 -4.07 25.44 6.83
CA TRP A 206 -2.74 25.70 7.37
C TRP A 206 -1.86 26.44 6.34
N LEU A 207 -1.81 25.95 5.10
CA LEU A 207 -1.02 26.55 4.01
C LEU A 207 -1.46 27.99 3.69
N GLN A 208 -2.75 28.29 3.80
CA GLN A 208 -3.29 29.64 3.63
C GLN A 208 -2.88 30.55 4.80
N ARG A 209 -3.06 30.09 6.03
CA ARG A 209 -2.74 30.85 7.26
C ARG A 209 -1.27 31.20 7.35
N THR A 210 -0.38 30.27 6.99
CA THR A 210 1.08 30.48 7.01
C THR A 210 1.60 31.18 5.76
N ARG A 211 0.73 31.51 4.80
CA ARG A 211 1.06 32.14 3.50
C ARG A 211 1.97 31.30 2.61
N VAL A 212 2.17 30.01 2.91
CA VAL A 212 2.89 29.07 2.03
C VAL A 212 2.13 28.94 0.70
N ALA A 213 0.80 28.91 0.72
CA ALA A 213 -0.01 28.85 -0.49
C ALA A 213 0.13 30.10 -1.39
N ALA A 214 0.56 31.24 -0.83
CA ALA A 214 0.69 32.52 -1.50
C ALA A 214 2.12 32.80 -2.01
N LEU A 215 3.02 31.80 -1.95
CA LEU A 215 4.35 31.93 -2.53
C LEU A 215 4.26 32.13 -4.06
N PRO A 216 5.02 33.10 -4.62
CA PRO A 216 5.06 33.37 -6.06
C PRO A 216 5.74 32.24 -6.85
#